data_AF-A0A0F9BRQ9-F1
#
_entry.id   AF-A0A0F9BRQ9-F1
#
_cell.length_a   1.000
_cell.length_b   1.000
_cell.length_c   1.000
_cell.angle_alpha   90.00
_cell.angle_beta   90.00
_cell.angle_gamma   90.00
#
_symmetry.space_group_name_H-M   'P 1'
#
loop_
_entity.id
_entity.type
_entity.pdbx_description
1 polymer ?
#
loop_
_entity_poly.entity_id
_entity_poly.type
_entity_poly.pdbx_seq_one_letter_code
_entity_poly.pdbx_strand_id
1 'polypeptide(L)'
;MKRFVTLADLHAHPWSAFSKGDGLRNSRLLRTLTVLEDSLQYAQEHDLPWLFAGDLIHTAGYGLNVVLAGVTEILVRYETVRKAVVWGNHDARGIGGRITVEQTILASLVRMGITMLDPSIVPKVEFAGLTIAGAGYQPRLDLLEFAPPADVGLYHQTLRGALTPDNFRFEEGLAPEELLSRYRLSIVGHTHHPQQIEAPLGQGILIPGSPEQHNFGDYGDHGWWVVTLPEEGNPQLEFIPGGSPEFRTVETPKDVCADGHFYRVRTVPPGATLPDDVIAIAPTPTTVEHRDTLRGVVDSEHILQIWLKTQPPSNGVNADAYLAAGRNLLNAQDPIRLRNVRLTGLHLKNFCCFEDQRLSIQEGLWLILGHGRDYPSNGAGKSSLVGEALYWLLFGRTTKGLSADDVIRWGATECEVTAELLEDSTRLTITRHRGPEGHTLTILQEDAEQSILWEATSVNEMTTKLSHYLGVTQEIFRNLAYFSQEKLMLFSAATDGERKNVLADLIGLGAYQDASGA
;
A
#
# COMPACT_ATOMS: atom_id res chain seq x y z
N MET A 1 23.39 -13.97 32.82
CA MET A 1 22.33 -14.23 31.82
C MET A 1 22.47 -13.20 30.72
N LYS A 2 22.31 -13.62 29.47
CA LYS A 2 22.54 -12.74 28.32
C LYS A 2 21.30 -11.87 28.12
N ARG A 3 21.44 -10.55 28.10
CA ARG A 3 20.32 -9.59 28.02
C ARG A 3 20.51 -8.61 26.88
N PHE A 4 19.42 -8.10 26.31
CA PHE A 4 19.44 -7.06 25.28
C PHE A 4 18.10 -6.33 25.19
N VAL A 5 18.10 -5.14 24.58
CA VAL A 5 16.91 -4.36 24.26
C VAL A 5 16.50 -4.64 22.80
N THR A 6 15.20 -4.73 22.52
CA THR A 6 14.72 -4.83 21.14
C THR A 6 13.40 -4.11 20.86
N LEU A 7 13.27 -3.59 19.64
CA LEU A 7 12.07 -2.97 19.07
C LEU A 7 12.08 -3.11 17.53
N ALA A 8 10.95 -2.81 16.90
CA ALA A 8 10.74 -2.85 15.46
C ALA A 8 9.71 -1.79 15.05
N ASP A 9 9.47 -1.61 13.75
CA ASP A 9 8.26 -0.94 13.23
C ASP A 9 8.03 0.47 13.81
N LEU A 10 9.12 1.23 13.96
CA LEU A 10 9.13 2.57 14.54
C LEU A 10 8.37 3.55 13.65
N HIS A 11 8.48 3.40 12.31
CA HIS A 11 7.84 4.26 11.31
C HIS A 11 7.95 5.77 11.62
N ALA A 12 9.17 6.23 11.91
CA ALA A 12 9.41 7.64 12.21
C ALA A 12 8.95 8.53 11.04
N HIS A 13 8.04 9.46 11.34
CA HIS A 13 7.43 10.35 10.35
C HIS A 13 6.76 11.58 10.98
N PRO A 14 6.88 12.79 10.37
CA PRO A 14 6.20 14.00 10.82
C PRO A 14 4.74 14.01 10.33
N TRP A 15 3.93 13.10 10.86
CA TRP A 15 2.51 13.03 10.54
C TRP A 15 1.82 14.39 10.74
N SER A 16 1.08 14.87 9.74
CA SER A 16 0.28 16.10 9.87
C SER A 16 -0.99 15.88 10.67
N ALA A 17 -1.60 14.69 10.56
CA ALA A 17 -2.75 14.30 11.36
C ALA A 17 -2.35 14.10 12.83
N PHE A 18 -3.20 14.61 13.73
CA PHE A 18 -3.03 14.44 15.19
C PHE A 18 -1.69 14.93 15.75
N SER A 19 -1.04 15.89 15.07
CA SER A 19 0.20 16.51 15.52
C SER A 19 0.04 17.99 15.85
N LYS A 20 1.00 18.50 16.62
CA LYS A 20 1.24 19.92 16.87
C LYS A 20 2.66 20.24 16.44
N GLY A 21 2.88 21.43 15.89
CA GLY A 21 4.20 21.85 15.40
C GLY A 21 4.60 21.19 14.08
N ASP A 22 5.76 21.58 13.57
CA ASP A 22 6.31 21.19 12.28
C ASP A 22 7.76 20.73 12.40
N GLY A 23 8.27 20.09 11.35
CA GLY A 23 9.65 19.57 11.33
C GLY A 23 9.97 18.69 12.55
N LEU A 24 11.11 18.96 13.21
CA LEU A 24 11.50 18.28 14.46
C LEU A 24 10.66 18.67 15.67
N ARG A 25 9.84 19.72 15.58
CA ARG A 25 8.88 20.11 16.64
C ARG A 25 7.53 19.44 16.46
N ASN A 26 7.35 18.65 15.39
CA ASN A 26 6.14 17.89 15.16
C ASN A 26 5.96 16.87 16.29
N SER A 27 4.86 16.98 17.03
CA SER A 27 4.64 16.18 18.23
C SER A 27 4.48 14.69 17.96
N ARG A 28 4.09 14.28 16.75
CA ARG A 28 4.03 12.86 16.37
C ARG A 28 5.43 12.32 16.14
N LEU A 29 6.25 13.02 15.37
CA LEU A 29 7.66 12.66 15.17
C LEU A 29 8.43 12.65 16.50
N LEU A 30 8.24 13.67 17.35
CA LEU A 30 8.93 13.76 18.64
C LEU A 30 8.64 12.56 19.54
N ARG A 31 7.39 12.08 19.61
CA ARG A 31 7.06 10.90 20.42
C ARG A 31 7.81 9.67 19.94
N THR A 32 7.82 9.46 18.63
CA THR A 32 8.55 8.36 18.01
C THR A 32 10.05 8.44 18.24
N LEU A 33 10.63 9.65 18.18
CA LEU A 33 12.02 9.87 18.52
C LEU A 33 12.29 9.66 20.02
N THR A 34 11.37 10.06 20.91
CA THR A 34 11.47 9.80 22.35
C THR A 34 11.49 8.31 22.65
N VAL A 35 10.60 7.52 22.05
CA VAL A 35 10.58 6.06 22.21
C VAL A 35 11.88 5.41 21.75
N LEU A 36 12.43 5.87 20.62
CA LEU A 36 13.74 5.43 20.14
C LEU A 36 14.84 5.76 21.16
N GLU A 37 14.85 7.01 21.65
CA GLU A 37 15.82 7.50 22.64
C GLU A 37 15.71 6.75 23.97
N ASP A 38 14.51 6.54 24.51
CA ASP A 38 14.26 5.83 25.76
C ASP A 38 14.81 4.40 25.71
N SER A 39 14.60 3.69 24.59
CA SER A 39 15.12 2.33 24.40
C SER A 39 16.65 2.28 24.38
N LEU A 40 17.30 3.30 23.79
CA LEU A 40 18.77 3.41 23.74
C LEU A 40 19.36 3.88 25.06
N GLN A 41 18.67 4.79 25.75
CA GLN A 41 19.02 5.22 27.09
C GLN A 41 19.00 4.04 28.06
N TYR A 42 17.94 3.25 28.06
CA TYR A 42 17.86 2.03 28.87
C TYR A 42 19.00 1.07 28.53
N ALA A 43 19.27 0.85 27.23
CA ALA A 43 20.38 0.00 26.80
C ALA A 43 21.73 0.51 27.34
N GLN A 44 21.97 1.81 27.33
CA GLN A 44 23.19 2.43 27.85
C GLN A 44 23.30 2.29 29.38
N GLU A 45 22.22 2.62 30.12
CA GLU A 45 22.19 2.58 31.58
C GLU A 45 22.44 1.17 32.14
N HIS A 46 22.07 0.14 31.36
CA HIS A 46 22.21 -1.25 31.74
C HIS A 46 23.34 -2.03 31.02
N ASP A 47 24.17 -1.35 30.21
CA ASP A 47 25.21 -1.96 29.34
C ASP A 47 24.68 -3.15 28.49
N LEU A 48 23.54 -2.93 27.85
CA LEU A 48 22.87 -3.92 27.01
C LEU A 48 23.10 -3.63 25.53
N PRO A 49 23.25 -4.68 24.68
CA PRO A 49 23.08 -4.54 23.24
C PRO A 49 21.66 -4.07 22.90
N TRP A 50 21.54 -3.36 21.78
CA TRP A 50 20.27 -2.85 21.27
C TRP A 50 20.01 -3.40 19.85
N LEU A 51 18.88 -4.07 19.65
CA LEU A 51 18.53 -4.77 18.42
C LEU A 51 17.28 -4.16 17.77
N PHE A 52 17.35 -3.81 16.49
CA PHE A 52 16.24 -3.18 15.76
C PHE A 52 15.78 -4.00 14.55
N ALA A 53 14.53 -4.46 14.57
CA ALA A 53 14.00 -5.40 13.57
C ALA A 53 13.29 -4.70 12.39
N GLY A 54 13.90 -3.66 11.82
CA GLY A 54 13.43 -2.98 10.60
C GLY A 54 12.26 -2.01 10.76
N ASP A 55 12.01 -1.26 9.69
CA ASP A 55 11.04 -0.16 9.56
C ASP A 55 11.30 1.00 10.53
N LEU A 56 12.52 1.54 10.43
CA LEU A 56 12.95 2.70 11.20
C LEU A 56 12.21 3.97 10.76
N ILE A 57 11.97 4.11 9.45
CA ILE A 57 11.22 5.21 8.85
C ILE A 57 9.88 4.75 8.26
N HIS A 58 8.95 5.69 8.05
CA HIS A 58 7.68 5.39 7.40
C HIS A 58 7.71 5.50 5.87
N THR A 59 8.51 6.39 5.28
CA THR A 59 8.48 6.60 3.82
C THR A 59 9.31 5.56 3.10
N ALA A 60 8.65 4.66 2.37
CA ALA A 60 9.31 3.54 1.71
C ALA A 60 10.41 3.98 0.73
N GLY A 61 11.65 3.67 1.09
CA GLY A 61 12.79 3.81 0.20
C GLY A 61 13.37 5.21 0.07
N TYR A 62 12.90 6.18 0.84
CA TYR A 62 13.54 7.49 0.99
C TYR A 62 13.14 8.12 2.33
N GLY A 63 14.13 8.56 3.12
CA GLY A 63 13.87 9.24 4.37
C GLY A 63 13.70 10.74 4.18
N LEU A 64 12.66 11.31 4.78
CA LEU A 64 12.56 12.77 4.89
C LEU A 64 13.74 13.30 5.70
N ASN A 65 14.40 14.36 5.22
CA ASN A 65 15.60 14.92 5.87
C ASN A 65 15.43 15.17 7.36
N VAL A 66 14.24 15.64 7.77
CA VAL A 66 13.93 15.92 9.18
C VAL A 66 13.88 14.64 10.04
N VAL A 67 13.35 13.55 9.49
CA VAL A 67 13.29 12.25 10.15
C VAL A 67 14.69 11.68 10.26
N LEU A 68 15.43 11.68 9.14
CA LEU A 68 16.80 11.19 9.10
C LEU A 68 17.69 11.97 10.07
N ALA A 69 17.54 13.30 10.16
CA ALA A 69 18.28 14.11 11.11
C ALA A 69 18.01 13.68 12.56
N GLY A 70 16.74 13.58 12.97
CA GLY A 70 16.39 13.21 14.34
C GLY A 70 16.82 11.79 14.73
N VAL A 71 16.57 10.82 13.84
CA VAL A 71 16.99 9.42 14.05
C VAL A 71 18.52 9.32 14.13
N THR A 72 19.23 9.97 13.20
CA THR A 72 20.70 9.94 13.18
C THR A 72 21.28 10.60 14.41
N GLU A 73 20.74 11.75 14.84
CA GLU A 73 21.20 12.45 16.04
C GLU A 73 21.12 11.55 17.29
N ILE A 74 19.99 10.88 17.48
CA ILE A 74 19.81 9.96 18.61
C ILE A 74 20.78 8.78 18.50
N LEU A 75 20.87 8.13 17.34
CA LEU A 75 21.75 6.97 17.17
C LEU A 75 23.24 7.30 17.43
N VAL A 76 23.69 8.50 17.06
CA VAL A 76 25.05 9.01 17.34
C VAL A 76 25.24 9.32 18.81
N ARG A 77 24.24 9.94 19.46
CA ARG A 77 24.32 10.32 20.88
C ARG A 77 24.63 9.13 21.78
N TYR A 78 24.11 7.96 21.43
CA TYR A 78 24.33 6.71 22.16
C TYR A 78 25.45 5.85 21.56
N GLU A 79 26.55 6.44 21.07
CA GLU A 79 27.64 5.73 20.35
C GLU A 79 28.24 4.52 21.09
N THR A 80 28.20 4.51 22.43
CA THR A 80 28.72 3.42 23.27
C THR A 80 27.82 2.19 23.29
N VAL A 81 26.53 2.35 22.96
CA VAL A 81 25.59 1.24 22.85
C VAL A 81 25.90 0.44 21.59
N ARG A 82 26.10 -0.87 21.76
CA ARG A 82 26.27 -1.83 20.65
C ARG A 82 24.92 -2.01 19.95
N LYS A 83 24.85 -1.65 18.66
CA LYS A 83 23.61 -1.67 17.87
C LYS A 83 23.71 -2.69 16.75
N ALA A 84 22.73 -3.57 16.63
CA ALA A 84 22.52 -4.43 15.47
C ALA A 84 21.13 -4.18 14.87
N VAL A 85 21.06 -4.03 13.56
CA VAL A 85 19.83 -3.69 12.84
C VAL A 85 19.68 -4.54 11.58
N VAL A 86 18.44 -4.79 11.19
CA VAL A 86 18.07 -5.20 9.83
C VAL A 86 17.21 -4.10 9.21
N TRP A 87 17.21 -3.97 7.88
CA TRP A 87 16.28 -3.05 7.21
C TRP A 87 14.92 -3.72 7.03
N GLY A 88 13.86 -2.92 7.15
CA GLY A 88 12.51 -3.32 6.77
C GLY A 88 12.11 -2.90 5.36
N ASN A 89 10.86 -3.12 4.98
CA ASN A 89 10.37 -2.76 3.65
C ASN A 89 10.23 -1.25 3.45
N HIS A 90 10.09 -0.47 4.52
CA HIS A 90 10.07 0.99 4.44
C HIS A 90 11.47 1.61 4.42
N ASP A 91 12.47 0.91 4.96
CA ASP A 91 13.85 1.38 5.00
C ASP A 91 14.57 1.28 3.64
N ALA A 92 14.00 0.58 2.66
CA ALA A 92 14.66 0.23 1.42
C ALA A 92 13.81 0.47 0.16
N ARG A 93 14.47 0.75 -0.97
CA ARG A 93 13.83 0.74 -2.29
C ARG A 93 14.56 -0.22 -3.23
N GLY A 94 13.99 -1.41 -3.40
CA GLY A 94 14.53 -2.37 -4.36
C GLY A 94 14.40 -1.89 -5.80
N ILE A 95 15.51 -1.87 -6.54
CA ILE A 95 15.49 -1.72 -8.00
C ILE A 95 15.75 -3.10 -8.60
N GLY A 96 14.69 -3.77 -9.07
CA GLY A 96 14.79 -4.92 -9.97
C GLY A 96 15.57 -6.14 -9.46
N GLY A 97 15.31 -6.61 -8.24
CA GLY A 97 15.95 -7.83 -7.74
C GLY A 97 16.02 -7.89 -6.21
N ARG A 98 17.08 -8.55 -5.72
CA ARG A 98 17.43 -8.58 -4.29
C ARG A 98 17.84 -7.17 -3.85
N ILE A 99 17.28 -6.71 -2.74
CA ILE A 99 17.65 -5.45 -2.09
C ILE A 99 19.03 -5.61 -1.48
N THR A 100 19.94 -4.67 -1.77
CA THR A 100 21.26 -4.58 -1.14
C THR A 100 21.29 -3.45 -0.10
N VAL A 101 22.29 -3.48 0.78
CA VAL A 101 22.48 -2.46 1.83
C VAL A 101 22.51 -1.03 1.28
N GLU A 102 23.12 -0.81 0.11
CA GLU A 102 23.26 0.50 -0.52
C GLU A 102 21.92 1.07 -1.02
N GLN A 103 20.91 0.21 -1.17
CA GLN A 103 19.54 0.58 -1.55
C GLN A 103 18.66 0.89 -0.33
N THR A 104 19.26 0.95 0.86
CA THR A 104 18.58 1.26 2.12
C THR A 104 18.98 2.65 2.64
N ILE A 105 18.08 3.28 3.38
CA ILE A 105 18.37 4.51 4.14
C ILE A 105 19.38 4.26 5.28
N LEU A 106 19.61 2.99 5.64
CA LEU A 106 20.55 2.58 6.68
C LEU A 106 22.00 2.46 6.16
N ALA A 107 22.23 2.57 4.84
CA ALA A 107 23.57 2.46 4.25
C ALA A 107 24.60 3.41 4.89
N SER A 108 24.17 4.63 5.24
CA SER A 108 25.02 5.61 5.92
C SER A 108 25.28 5.25 7.38
N LEU A 109 24.35 4.57 8.05
CA LEU A 109 24.48 4.19 9.47
C LEU A 109 25.59 3.15 9.70
N VAL A 110 25.88 2.30 8.70
CA VAL A 110 27.02 1.37 8.75
C VAL A 110 28.34 2.11 8.98
N ARG A 111 28.49 3.28 8.35
CA ARG A 111 29.69 4.13 8.53
C ARG A 111 29.79 4.76 9.91
N MET A 112 28.75 4.65 10.72
CA MET A 112 28.61 5.24 12.04
C MET A 112 28.74 4.21 13.16
N GLY A 113 29.27 3.01 12.85
CA GLY A 113 29.50 1.95 13.83
C GLY A 113 28.27 1.09 14.15
N ILE A 114 27.16 1.27 13.44
CA ILE A 114 25.97 0.42 13.57
C ILE A 114 26.19 -0.87 12.79
N THR A 115 25.96 -2.02 13.42
CA THR A 115 26.06 -3.32 12.75
C THR A 115 24.80 -3.59 11.95
N MET A 116 24.92 -3.63 10.62
CA MET A 116 23.82 -4.02 9.75
C MET A 116 23.91 -5.51 9.45
N LEU A 117 22.93 -6.29 9.90
CA LEU A 117 22.88 -7.73 9.71
C LEU A 117 22.25 -8.08 8.36
N ASP A 118 23.03 -8.73 7.50
CA ASP A 118 22.56 -9.42 6.30
C ASP A 118 23.64 -10.41 5.84
N PRO A 119 23.29 -11.58 5.27
CA PRO A 119 24.28 -12.54 4.77
C PRO A 119 25.29 -11.95 3.79
N SER A 120 24.92 -10.91 3.04
CA SER A 120 25.79 -10.25 2.05
C SER A 120 26.81 -9.27 2.64
N ILE A 121 26.69 -8.92 3.93
CA ILE A 121 27.56 -7.93 4.59
C ILE A 121 28.08 -8.42 5.94
N VAL A 122 27.21 -8.51 6.95
CA VAL A 122 27.51 -9.04 8.28
C VAL A 122 26.55 -10.20 8.55
N PRO A 123 26.93 -11.45 8.24
CA PRO A 123 26.04 -12.59 8.41
C PRO A 123 25.78 -12.91 9.89
N LYS A 124 26.74 -12.60 10.78
CA LYS A 124 26.66 -12.84 12.22
C LYS A 124 27.60 -11.92 12.98
N VAL A 125 27.18 -11.47 14.16
CA VAL A 125 27.99 -10.67 15.10
C VAL A 125 27.93 -11.26 16.50
N GLU A 126 28.91 -10.95 17.34
CA GLU A 126 28.91 -11.30 18.76
C GLU A 126 28.86 -10.05 19.64
N PHE A 127 27.84 -9.92 20.48
CA PHE A 127 27.69 -8.83 21.46
C PHE A 127 27.43 -9.38 22.84
N ALA A 128 28.25 -8.98 23.83
CA ALA A 128 28.06 -9.38 25.23
C ALA A 128 27.89 -10.91 25.41
N GLY A 129 28.62 -11.71 24.62
CA GLY A 129 28.53 -13.16 24.61
C GLY A 129 27.29 -13.75 23.91
N LEU A 130 26.46 -12.93 23.25
CA LEU A 130 25.37 -13.35 22.35
C LEU A 130 25.86 -13.38 20.92
N THR A 131 25.57 -14.47 20.21
CA THR A 131 25.67 -14.47 18.75
C THR A 131 24.34 -14.04 18.14
N ILE A 132 24.37 -13.04 17.24
CA ILE A 132 23.19 -12.50 16.58
C ILE A 132 23.41 -12.58 15.08
N ALA A 133 22.46 -13.14 14.36
CA ALA A 133 22.45 -13.24 12.91
C ALA A 133 21.10 -12.73 12.38
N GLY A 134 21.07 -12.25 11.15
CA GLY A 134 19.85 -11.70 10.60
C GLY A 134 19.95 -11.38 9.12
N ALA A 135 18.80 -11.12 8.52
CA ALA A 135 18.70 -10.70 7.14
C ALA A 135 17.63 -9.61 7.01
N GLY A 136 17.92 -8.61 6.18
CA GLY A 136 16.98 -7.55 5.89
C GLY A 136 15.84 -8.00 4.99
N TYR A 137 14.78 -7.20 4.97
CA TYR A 137 13.61 -7.46 4.16
C TYR A 137 13.96 -7.69 2.69
N GLN A 138 13.30 -8.67 2.09
CA GLN A 138 13.26 -8.90 0.65
C GLN A 138 11.81 -8.95 0.17
N PRO A 139 11.49 -8.38 -0.99
CA PRO A 139 10.12 -8.29 -1.49
C PRO A 139 9.51 -9.66 -1.80
N ARG A 140 10.36 -10.67 -1.96
CA ARG A 140 9.96 -12.07 -2.13
C ARG A 140 10.85 -12.96 -1.26
N LEU A 141 10.26 -13.98 -0.65
CA LEU A 141 10.97 -14.91 0.23
C LEU A 141 12.04 -15.74 -0.49
N ASP A 142 11.89 -16.03 -1.78
CA ASP A 142 12.89 -16.74 -2.58
C ASP A 142 14.19 -15.94 -2.78
N LEU A 143 14.12 -14.61 -2.61
CA LEU A 143 15.29 -13.73 -2.63
C LEU A 143 15.98 -13.61 -1.25
N LEU A 144 15.28 -14.02 -0.18
CA LEU A 144 15.81 -13.98 1.17
C LEU A 144 16.80 -15.13 1.36
N GLU A 145 18.01 -14.77 1.80
CA GLU A 145 18.99 -15.74 2.24
C GLU A 145 18.93 -15.83 3.77
N PHE A 146 18.75 -17.04 4.30
CA PHE A 146 18.74 -17.24 5.74
C PHE A 146 20.15 -17.08 6.30
N ALA A 147 20.25 -16.30 7.37
CA ALA A 147 21.49 -16.12 8.09
C ALA A 147 21.94 -17.44 8.77
N PRO A 148 23.24 -17.58 9.11
CA PRO A 148 23.74 -18.76 9.81
C PRO A 148 23.14 -18.88 11.23
N PRO A 149 23.13 -20.10 11.82
CA PRO A 149 22.65 -20.31 13.18
C PRO A 149 23.35 -19.43 14.22
N ALA A 150 22.57 -18.95 15.19
CA ALA A 150 23.00 -18.02 16.23
C ALA A 150 22.09 -18.13 17.47
N ASP A 151 22.45 -17.47 18.58
CA ASP A 151 21.56 -17.37 19.75
C ASP A 151 20.27 -16.63 19.37
N VAL A 152 20.40 -15.52 18.62
CA VAL A 152 19.29 -14.66 18.19
C VAL A 152 19.25 -14.50 16.68
N GLY A 153 18.08 -14.71 16.09
CA GLY A 153 17.76 -14.37 14.69
C GLY A 153 17.01 -13.05 14.61
N LEU A 154 17.44 -12.12 13.75
CA LEU A 154 16.78 -10.82 13.53
C LEU A 154 16.29 -10.72 12.08
N TYR A 155 14.99 -10.51 11.88
CA TYR A 155 14.36 -10.49 10.57
C TYR A 155 13.28 -9.41 10.49
N HIS A 156 12.96 -9.00 9.27
CA HIS A 156 11.81 -8.14 9.00
C HIS A 156 11.03 -8.70 7.81
N GLN A 157 9.93 -9.39 8.10
CA GLN A 157 9.05 -10.00 7.11
C GLN A 157 7.74 -10.42 7.80
N THR A 158 6.66 -10.57 7.03
CA THR A 158 5.47 -11.27 7.56
C THR A 158 5.87 -12.65 8.10
N LEU A 159 5.33 -13.04 9.25
CA LEU A 159 5.55 -14.36 9.85
C LEU A 159 4.28 -15.20 9.71
N ARG A 160 4.39 -16.42 9.18
CA ARG A 160 3.25 -17.32 9.07
C ARG A 160 2.72 -17.66 10.46
N GLY A 161 1.41 -17.53 10.63
CA GLY A 161 0.72 -17.76 11.90
C GLY A 161 0.61 -16.54 12.79
N ALA A 162 1.27 -15.42 12.45
CA ALA A 162 1.08 -14.15 13.15
C ALA A 162 -0.36 -13.65 12.98
N LEU A 163 -0.82 -12.89 13.97
CA LEU A 163 -2.17 -12.33 14.02
C LEU A 163 -2.15 -10.81 13.91
N THR A 164 -3.14 -10.25 13.25
CA THR A 164 -3.51 -8.84 13.41
C THR A 164 -4.36 -8.67 14.67
N PRO A 165 -4.56 -7.42 15.15
CA PRO A 165 -5.45 -7.16 16.28
C PRO A 165 -6.89 -7.68 16.10
N ASP A 166 -7.36 -7.84 14.85
CA ASP A 166 -8.68 -8.36 14.49
C ASP A 166 -8.71 -9.91 14.38
N ASN A 167 -7.66 -10.60 14.86
CA ASN A 167 -7.46 -12.05 14.74
C ASN A 167 -7.35 -12.59 13.31
N PHE A 168 -7.09 -11.73 12.30
CA PHE A 168 -6.70 -12.22 10.98
C PHE A 168 -5.31 -12.86 11.07
N ARG A 169 -5.18 -14.10 10.57
CA ARG A 169 -3.95 -14.89 10.60
C ARG A 169 -3.24 -14.82 9.25
N PHE A 170 -1.94 -14.54 9.27
CA PHE A 170 -1.10 -14.57 8.07
C PHE A 170 -0.74 -16.01 7.68
N GLU A 171 -1.03 -16.38 6.44
CA GLU A 171 -0.72 -17.71 5.86
C GLU A 171 0.62 -17.73 5.12
N GLU A 172 1.14 -16.56 4.75
CA GLU A 172 2.38 -16.37 4.02
C GLU A 172 3.46 -15.74 4.89
N GLY A 173 4.71 -15.77 4.43
CA GLY A 173 5.84 -15.20 5.18
C GLY A 173 6.85 -16.25 5.65
N LEU A 174 7.70 -15.84 6.58
CA LEU A 174 8.69 -16.72 7.22
C LEU A 174 8.01 -17.90 7.89
N ALA A 175 8.60 -19.09 7.75
CA ALA A 175 8.14 -20.30 8.40
C ALA A 175 8.70 -20.38 9.83
N PRO A 176 7.86 -20.48 10.87
CA PRO A 176 8.32 -20.64 12.25
C PRO A 176 9.30 -21.81 12.43
N GLU A 177 9.10 -22.92 11.70
CA GLU A 177 9.94 -24.12 11.79
C GLU A 177 11.38 -23.84 11.34
N GLU A 178 11.56 -23.04 10.29
CA GLU A 178 12.87 -22.66 9.79
C GLU A 178 13.61 -21.79 10.80
N LEU A 179 12.90 -20.85 11.44
CA LEU A 179 13.43 -19.97 12.48
C LEU A 179 13.83 -20.77 13.73
N LEU A 180 12.96 -21.68 14.19
CA LEU A 180 13.21 -22.54 15.34
C LEU A 180 14.35 -23.54 15.08
N SER A 181 14.61 -23.93 13.84
CA SER A 181 15.75 -24.81 13.52
C SER A 181 17.11 -24.13 13.67
N ARG A 182 17.16 -22.79 13.68
CA ARG A 182 18.40 -22.00 13.59
C ARG A 182 18.70 -21.15 14.81
N TYR A 183 17.67 -20.73 15.55
CA TYR A 183 17.80 -19.73 16.59
C TYR A 183 17.16 -20.19 17.90
N ARG A 184 17.73 -19.73 19.02
CA ARG A 184 17.06 -19.88 20.32
C ARG A 184 15.94 -18.86 20.44
N LEU A 185 16.13 -17.65 19.94
CA LEU A 185 15.07 -16.65 19.85
C LEU A 185 15.11 -15.98 18.48
N SER A 186 13.98 -15.94 17.79
CA SER A 186 13.83 -15.10 16.60
C SER A 186 13.04 -13.85 16.93
N ILE A 187 13.49 -12.70 16.44
CA ILE A 187 12.83 -11.41 16.54
C ILE A 187 12.45 -11.00 15.13
N VAL A 188 11.15 -10.85 14.89
CA VAL A 188 10.60 -10.62 13.54
C VAL A 188 9.74 -9.37 13.55
N GLY A 189 10.25 -8.27 12.97
CA GLY A 189 9.45 -7.06 12.72
C GLY A 189 8.57 -7.21 11.47
N HIS A 190 7.75 -6.19 11.18
CA HIS A 190 6.78 -6.01 10.07
C HIS A 190 5.31 -5.98 10.54
N THR A 191 5.00 -6.71 11.63
CA THR A 191 3.63 -6.78 12.16
C THR A 191 3.53 -5.91 13.39
N HIS A 192 2.66 -4.88 13.34
CA HIS A 192 2.55 -3.88 14.41
C HIS A 192 2.01 -4.39 15.74
N HIS A 193 1.32 -5.55 15.74
CA HIS A 193 0.71 -6.13 16.93
C HIS A 193 1.72 -7.02 17.66
N PRO A 194 2.14 -6.65 18.89
CA PRO A 194 3.09 -7.45 19.65
C PRO A 194 2.54 -8.82 20.00
N GLN A 195 3.33 -9.87 19.77
CA GLN A 195 2.92 -11.24 20.08
C GLN A 195 4.10 -12.20 20.15
N GLN A 196 3.89 -13.33 20.83
CA GLN A 196 4.82 -14.45 20.86
C GLN A 196 4.20 -15.63 20.12
N ILE A 197 4.98 -16.27 19.26
CA ILE A 197 4.55 -17.52 18.61
C ILE A 197 4.96 -18.70 19.49
N GLU A 198 4.09 -19.70 19.56
CA GLU A 198 4.33 -20.94 20.29
C GLU A 198 5.63 -21.61 19.80
N ALA A 199 6.47 -22.01 20.75
CA ALA A 199 7.78 -22.57 20.49
C ALA A 199 8.12 -23.70 21.49
N PRO A 200 9.01 -24.65 21.12
CA PRO A 200 9.53 -25.66 22.04
C PRO A 200 10.24 -25.05 23.25
N LEU A 201 10.39 -25.86 24.30
CA LEU A 201 11.10 -25.46 25.52
C LEU A 201 12.55 -25.03 25.18
N GLY A 202 12.94 -23.85 25.67
CA GLY A 202 14.24 -23.25 25.43
C GLY A 202 14.31 -22.35 24.21
N GLN A 203 13.21 -22.23 23.44
CA GLN A 203 13.13 -21.43 22.23
C GLN A 203 12.00 -20.40 22.27
N GLY A 204 12.00 -19.45 21.34
CA GLY A 204 10.94 -18.48 21.18
C GLY A 204 10.96 -17.77 19.82
N ILE A 205 9.81 -17.23 19.44
CA ILE A 205 9.72 -16.24 18.36
C ILE A 205 8.91 -15.06 18.89
N LEU A 206 9.52 -13.88 18.88
CA LEU A 206 8.93 -12.62 19.28
C LEU A 206 8.65 -11.78 18.02
N ILE A 207 7.42 -11.32 17.89
CA ILE A 207 7.06 -10.19 17.05
C ILE A 207 6.98 -8.98 17.99
N PRO A 208 7.95 -8.05 17.94
CA PRO A 208 7.99 -6.94 18.89
C PRO A 208 6.74 -6.05 18.82
N GLY A 209 6.15 -5.93 17.64
CA GLY A 209 5.16 -4.92 17.34
C GLY A 209 5.79 -3.53 17.14
N SER A 210 4.94 -2.59 16.77
CA SER A 210 5.30 -1.17 16.74
C SER A 210 5.28 -0.62 18.18
N PRO A 211 6.19 0.29 18.53
CA PRO A 211 6.28 0.75 19.91
C PRO A 211 5.27 1.86 20.24
N GLU A 212 4.54 2.33 19.23
CA GLU A 212 3.43 3.28 19.35
C GLU A 212 2.29 2.92 18.41
N GLN A 213 1.09 3.42 18.72
CA GLN A 213 -0.03 3.37 17.78
C GLN A 213 0.14 4.43 16.69
N HIS A 214 0.23 4.00 15.43
CA HIS A 214 0.34 4.91 14.30
C HIS A 214 -1.02 5.39 13.81
N ASN A 215 -2.05 4.57 13.94
CA ASN A 215 -3.42 4.91 13.54
C ASN A 215 -4.48 4.11 14.33
N PHE A 216 -5.77 4.34 14.05
CA PHE A 216 -6.89 3.67 14.72
C PHE A 216 -7.03 2.16 14.46
N GLY A 217 -6.20 1.57 13.60
CA GLY A 217 -6.08 0.13 13.39
C GLY A 217 -5.02 -0.54 14.28
N ASP A 218 -4.10 0.24 14.85
CA ASP A 218 -3.05 -0.25 15.75
C ASP A 218 -3.57 -0.24 17.20
N TYR A 219 -4.66 -0.92 17.49
CA TYR A 219 -5.17 -0.97 18.87
C TYR A 219 -4.53 -2.12 19.66
N GLY A 220 -4.45 -1.95 20.98
CA GLY A 220 -3.81 -2.89 21.90
C GLY A 220 -2.58 -2.28 22.56
N ASP A 221 -1.73 -3.14 23.12
CA ASP A 221 -0.49 -2.74 23.79
C ASP A 221 0.61 -2.44 22.76
N HIS A 222 1.37 -1.35 22.98
CA HIS A 222 2.48 -0.94 22.13
C HIS A 222 3.67 -0.49 22.98
N GLY A 223 4.87 -0.91 22.58
CA GLY A 223 6.09 -0.68 23.34
C GLY A 223 7.29 -1.42 22.79
N TRP A 224 8.28 -1.62 23.63
CA TRP A 224 9.53 -2.29 23.29
C TRP A 224 9.90 -3.30 24.37
N TRP A 225 10.94 -4.09 24.13
CA TRP A 225 11.20 -5.28 24.94
C TRP A 225 12.61 -5.29 25.52
N VAL A 226 12.72 -5.72 26.77
CA VAL A 226 13.97 -6.18 27.37
C VAL A 226 13.93 -7.69 27.42
N VAL A 227 14.91 -8.33 26.77
CA VAL A 227 14.95 -9.78 26.66
C VAL A 227 16.08 -10.33 27.51
N THR A 228 15.79 -11.40 28.25
CA THR A 228 16.79 -12.21 28.93
C THR A 228 16.79 -13.62 28.36
N LEU A 229 17.94 -14.04 27.81
CA LEU A 229 18.21 -15.40 27.39
C LEU A 229 19.00 -16.13 28.49
N PRO A 230 18.34 -17.02 29.27
CA PRO A 230 19.04 -17.83 30.25
C PRO A 230 19.89 -18.92 29.55
N GLU A 231 20.80 -19.54 30.28
CA GLU A 231 21.55 -20.69 29.76
C GLU A 231 20.62 -21.90 29.54
N GLU A 232 19.69 -22.10 30.47
CA GLU A 232 18.65 -23.13 30.41
C GLU A 232 17.25 -22.52 30.58
N GLY A 233 16.26 -23.05 29.88
CA GLY A 233 14.87 -22.59 29.93
C GLY A 233 14.51 -21.55 28.86
N ASN A 234 13.26 -21.10 28.90
CA ASN A 234 12.67 -20.22 27.88
C ASN A 234 13.24 -18.80 27.93
N PRO A 235 13.29 -18.10 26.78
CA PRO A 235 13.48 -16.65 26.75
C PRO A 235 12.50 -15.94 27.68
N GLN A 236 13.00 -14.99 28.47
CA GLN A 236 12.17 -14.14 29.34
C GLN A 236 12.02 -12.77 28.64
N LEU A 237 10.77 -12.40 28.36
CA LEU A 237 10.44 -11.18 27.63
C LEU A 237 9.75 -10.20 28.58
N GLU A 238 10.39 -9.06 28.82
CA GLU A 238 9.87 -7.97 29.63
C GLU A 238 9.38 -6.86 28.69
N PHE A 239 8.09 -6.59 28.70
CA PHE A 239 7.47 -5.53 27.89
C PHE A 239 7.55 -4.18 28.60
N ILE A 240 8.06 -3.17 27.91
CA ILE A 240 8.13 -1.78 28.36
C ILE A 240 7.17 -0.95 27.50
N PRO A 241 6.08 -0.40 28.08
CA PRO A 241 5.14 0.43 27.33
C PRO A 241 5.82 1.65 26.70
N GLY A 242 5.46 1.97 25.45
CA GLY A 242 6.01 3.15 24.76
C GLY A 242 5.49 4.50 25.29
N GLY A 243 4.50 4.49 26.18
CA GLY A 243 4.00 5.68 26.88
C GLY A 243 3.29 6.72 25.99
N SER A 244 2.98 6.36 24.75
CA SER A 244 2.46 7.29 23.75
C SER A 244 0.93 7.26 23.66
N PRO A 245 0.29 8.38 23.24
CA PRO A 245 -1.16 8.42 23.15
C PRO A 245 -1.78 7.38 22.21
N GLU A 246 -2.75 6.64 22.74
CA GLU A 246 -3.57 5.69 21.99
C GLU A 246 -4.58 6.35 21.02
N PHE A 247 -4.93 5.60 19.97
CA PHE A 247 -5.99 5.85 18.99
C PHE A 247 -7.19 4.94 19.28
N ARG A 248 -8.20 5.49 19.96
CA ARG A 248 -9.38 4.77 20.42
C ARG A 248 -10.56 5.01 19.49
N THR A 249 -11.35 3.96 19.23
CA THR A 249 -12.64 4.10 18.55
C THR A 249 -13.76 3.96 19.58
N VAL A 250 -14.67 4.93 19.60
CA VAL A 250 -15.83 4.96 20.53
C VAL A 250 -17.13 5.12 19.76
N GLU A 251 -18.24 4.67 20.35
CA GLU A 251 -19.54 4.72 19.68
C GLU A 251 -20.10 6.15 19.64
N THR A 252 -20.01 6.88 20.75
CA THR A 252 -20.62 8.21 20.87
C THR A 252 -19.67 9.25 21.47
N PRO A 253 -19.93 10.57 21.31
CA PRO A 253 -19.11 11.62 21.90
C PRO A 253 -19.01 11.58 23.43
N LYS A 254 -19.94 10.91 24.11
CA LYS A 254 -19.96 10.79 25.58
C LYS A 254 -18.81 9.98 26.14
N ASP A 255 -18.21 9.12 25.31
CA ASP A 255 -17.14 8.21 25.69
C ASP A 255 -15.74 8.82 25.45
N VAL A 256 -15.69 10.08 25.00
CA VAL A 256 -14.45 10.81 24.77
C VAL A 256 -13.98 11.46 26.08
N CYS A 257 -12.70 11.28 26.40
CA CYS A 257 -12.05 11.82 27.59
C CYS A 257 -10.96 12.84 27.22
N ALA A 258 -10.71 13.79 28.11
CA ALA A 258 -9.59 14.73 28.02
C ALA A 258 -8.32 14.14 28.69
N ASP A 259 -7.88 12.98 28.22
CA ASP A 259 -6.77 12.19 28.79
C ASP A 259 -5.52 12.17 27.90
N GLY A 260 -5.53 12.93 26.81
CA GLY A 260 -4.42 13.05 25.88
C GLY A 260 -4.42 12.00 24.75
N HIS A 261 -5.38 11.07 24.74
CA HIS A 261 -5.57 10.09 23.66
C HIS A 261 -6.37 10.67 22.48
N PHE A 262 -6.31 9.97 21.34
CA PHE A 262 -7.04 10.31 20.13
C PHE A 262 -8.29 9.46 20.00
N TYR A 263 -9.41 10.09 19.66
CA TYR A 263 -10.72 9.42 19.61
C TYR A 263 -11.33 9.53 18.21
N ARG A 264 -11.75 8.38 17.65
CA ARG A 264 -12.63 8.28 16.49
C ARG A 264 -14.03 7.92 16.98
N VAL A 265 -14.98 8.81 16.76
CA VAL A 265 -16.38 8.61 17.16
C VAL A 265 -17.16 8.04 15.97
N ARG A 266 -17.81 6.88 16.13
CA ARG A 266 -18.57 6.22 15.05
C ARG A 266 -19.89 6.94 14.73
N THR A 267 -20.61 7.37 15.76
CA THR A 267 -21.94 7.98 15.61
C THR A 267 -22.02 9.28 16.41
N VAL A 268 -22.36 10.38 15.72
CA VAL A 268 -22.58 11.68 16.37
C VAL A 268 -24.07 12.05 16.25
N PRO A 269 -24.88 11.87 17.31
CA PRO A 269 -26.29 12.24 17.25
C PRO A 269 -26.46 13.77 17.18
N PRO A 270 -27.54 14.27 16.54
CA PRO A 270 -27.83 15.70 16.46
C PRO A 270 -27.87 16.35 17.85
N GLY A 271 -27.12 17.45 18.03
CA GLY A 271 -27.06 18.18 19.29
C GLY A 271 -26.11 17.59 20.35
N ALA A 272 -25.31 16.58 20.01
CA ALA A 272 -24.27 16.08 20.92
C ALA A 272 -23.20 17.15 21.20
N THR A 273 -22.84 17.29 22.48
CA THR A 273 -21.77 18.17 22.95
C THR A 273 -20.51 17.34 23.23
N LEU A 274 -19.34 17.91 22.94
CA LEU A 274 -18.04 17.37 23.34
C LEU A 274 -17.63 17.95 24.71
N PRO A 275 -16.75 17.28 25.48
CA PRO A 275 -16.15 17.88 26.67
C PRO A 275 -15.39 19.17 26.33
N ASP A 276 -15.36 20.13 27.27
CA ASP A 276 -14.81 21.49 27.04
C ASP A 276 -13.34 21.51 26.58
N ASP A 277 -12.54 20.51 27.00
CA ASP A 277 -11.11 20.39 26.68
C ASP A 277 -10.81 19.49 25.47
N VAL A 278 -11.84 19.02 24.75
CA VAL A 278 -11.68 18.15 23.58
C VAL A 278 -11.74 18.97 22.30
N ILE A 279 -10.64 18.97 21.55
CA ILE A 279 -10.61 19.56 20.21
C ILE A 279 -11.21 18.55 19.24
N ALA A 280 -12.44 18.80 18.78
CA ALA A 280 -12.98 18.09 17.64
C ALA A 280 -12.16 18.43 16.39
N ILE A 281 -11.31 17.50 15.96
CA ILE A 281 -10.86 17.46 14.57
C ILE A 281 -11.96 16.72 13.81
N ALA A 282 -13.12 17.36 13.66
CA ALA A 282 -13.92 17.02 12.50
C ALA A 282 -13.01 17.29 11.30
N PRO A 283 -13.01 16.47 10.25
CA PRO A 283 -12.67 16.98 8.93
C PRO A 283 -13.75 18.01 8.60
N THR A 284 -13.72 19.15 9.29
CA THR A 284 -14.27 20.40 8.81
C THR A 284 -13.33 20.69 7.65
N PRO A 285 -13.74 20.48 6.40
CA PRO A 285 -12.89 20.85 5.29
C PRO A 285 -12.47 22.30 5.56
N THR A 286 -11.17 22.54 5.69
CA THR A 286 -10.57 23.70 6.34
C THR A 286 -10.66 24.97 5.50
N THR A 287 -11.83 25.20 4.92
CA THR A 287 -12.15 25.68 3.57
C THR A 287 -12.52 24.51 2.63
N VAL A 288 -13.77 24.05 2.65
CA VAL A 288 -14.53 24.30 1.41
C VAL A 288 -14.71 25.81 1.48
N GLU A 289 -13.79 26.58 0.89
CA GLU A 289 -14.28 27.76 0.20
C GLU A 289 -15.41 27.16 -0.62
N HIS A 290 -16.65 27.61 -0.38
CA HIS A 290 -17.63 27.52 -1.44
C HIS A 290 -17.00 28.29 -2.59
N ARG A 291 -16.13 27.60 -3.34
CA ARG A 291 -15.74 27.89 -4.70
C ARG A 291 -16.99 27.53 -5.48
N ASP A 292 -18.04 28.31 -5.22
CA ASP A 292 -19.19 28.50 -6.08
C ASP A 292 -18.73 29.02 -7.45
N THR A 293 -17.41 29.17 -7.69
CA THR A 293 -16.81 29.27 -9.01
C THR A 293 -17.28 28.16 -9.95
N LEU A 294 -17.51 26.93 -9.49
CA LEU A 294 -18.01 25.86 -10.37
C LEU A 294 -19.54 25.72 -10.38
N ARG A 295 -20.26 26.48 -9.55
CA ARG A 295 -21.73 26.40 -9.46
C ARG A 295 -22.32 27.09 -10.70
N GLY A 296 -22.98 26.33 -11.55
CA GLY A 296 -23.50 26.83 -12.83
C GLY A 296 -22.48 26.84 -13.97
N VAL A 297 -21.29 26.28 -13.77
CA VAL A 297 -20.34 26.03 -14.86
C VAL A 297 -20.79 24.80 -15.65
N VAL A 298 -21.07 25.01 -16.92
CA VAL A 298 -21.60 23.99 -17.84
C VAL A 298 -20.62 23.61 -18.95
N ASP A 299 -19.49 24.32 -19.03
CA ASP A 299 -18.49 24.12 -20.07
C ASP A 299 -17.07 24.03 -19.51
N SER A 300 -16.23 23.28 -20.21
CA SER A 300 -14.84 22.99 -19.83
C SER A 300 -13.98 24.26 -19.80
N GLU A 301 -14.35 25.29 -20.55
CA GLU A 301 -13.58 26.52 -20.66
C GLU A 301 -13.64 27.34 -19.39
N HIS A 302 -14.83 27.47 -18.81
CA HIS A 302 -14.99 28.12 -17.52
C HIS A 302 -14.19 27.40 -16.42
N ILE A 303 -14.14 26.07 -16.44
CA ILE A 303 -13.38 25.25 -15.47
C ILE A 303 -11.88 25.56 -15.57
N LEU A 304 -11.33 25.62 -16.78
CA LEU A 304 -9.92 25.92 -17.03
C LEU A 304 -9.53 27.34 -16.60
N GLN A 305 -10.40 28.32 -16.86
CA GLN A 305 -10.22 29.70 -16.43
C GLN A 305 -10.22 29.84 -14.90
N ILE A 306 -11.07 29.07 -14.21
CA ILE A 306 -11.09 29.01 -12.73
C ILE A 306 -9.83 28.33 -12.21
N TRP A 307 -9.40 27.22 -12.83
CA TRP A 307 -8.18 26.51 -12.45
C TRP A 307 -6.94 27.41 -12.55
N LEU A 308 -6.78 28.18 -13.65
CA LEU A 308 -5.67 29.12 -13.84
C LEU A 308 -5.63 30.28 -12.84
N LYS A 309 -6.80 30.77 -12.38
CA LYS A 309 -6.84 31.77 -11.31
C LYS A 309 -6.30 31.23 -9.99
N THR A 310 -6.36 29.90 -9.82
CA THR A 310 -5.94 29.22 -8.59
C THR A 310 -4.53 28.67 -8.67
N GLN A 311 -4.02 28.48 -9.89
CA GLN A 311 -2.65 28.09 -10.21
C GLN A 311 -2.17 28.88 -11.44
N PRO A 312 -1.82 30.17 -11.27
CA PRO A 312 -1.36 30.98 -12.38
C PRO A 312 -0.01 30.48 -12.90
N PRO A 313 0.23 30.52 -14.22
CA PRO A 313 1.51 30.12 -14.80
C PRO A 313 2.65 30.99 -14.23
N SER A 314 3.81 30.39 -14.04
CA SER A 314 5.01 31.08 -13.58
C SER A 314 5.45 32.15 -14.58
N ASN A 315 6.01 33.26 -14.08
CA ASN A 315 6.65 34.34 -14.85
C ASN A 315 5.77 35.18 -15.80
N GLY A 316 4.65 35.75 -15.31
CA GLY A 316 3.96 36.84 -16.01
C GLY A 316 3.40 36.46 -17.40
N VAL A 317 3.29 35.16 -17.68
CA VAL A 317 2.72 34.62 -18.90
C VAL A 317 1.23 34.97 -18.94
N ASN A 318 0.78 35.52 -20.07
CA ASN A 318 -0.63 35.85 -20.27
C ASN A 318 -1.47 34.56 -20.25
N ALA A 319 -2.45 34.50 -19.34
CA ALA A 319 -3.33 33.35 -19.15
C ALA A 319 -4.09 32.94 -20.42
N ASP A 320 -4.48 33.89 -21.28
CA ASP A 320 -5.17 33.59 -22.53
C ASP A 320 -4.24 32.96 -23.57
N ALA A 321 -2.98 33.41 -23.62
CA ALA A 321 -1.96 32.81 -24.48
C ALA A 321 -1.58 31.40 -24.00
N TYR A 322 -1.53 31.20 -22.68
CA TYR A 322 -1.31 29.91 -22.05
C TYR A 322 -2.45 28.91 -22.34
N LEU A 323 -3.70 29.37 -22.26
CA LEU A 323 -4.87 28.56 -22.65
C LEU A 323 -4.87 28.21 -24.12
N ALA A 324 -4.51 29.16 -25.00
CA ALA A 324 -4.40 28.89 -26.42
C ALA A 324 -3.31 27.85 -26.72
N ALA A 325 -2.16 27.94 -26.06
CA ALA A 325 -1.08 26.97 -26.19
C ALA A 325 -1.49 25.57 -25.67
N GLY A 326 -2.09 25.50 -24.48
CA GLY A 326 -2.60 24.26 -23.91
C GLY A 326 -3.74 23.62 -24.72
N ARG A 327 -4.64 24.43 -25.31
CA ARG A 327 -5.67 23.95 -26.25
C ARG A 327 -5.06 23.40 -27.53
N ASN A 328 -4.05 24.07 -28.08
CA ASN A 328 -3.37 23.58 -29.27
C ASN A 328 -2.63 22.28 -28.98
N LEU A 329 -2.00 22.15 -27.80
CA LEU A 329 -1.39 20.90 -27.34
C LEU A 329 -2.43 19.80 -27.13
N LEU A 330 -3.54 20.09 -26.46
CA LEU A 330 -4.65 19.14 -26.29
C LEU A 330 -5.20 18.68 -27.64
N ASN A 331 -5.53 19.60 -28.54
CA ASN A 331 -6.04 19.25 -29.86
C ASN A 331 -5.00 18.47 -30.70
N ALA A 332 -3.70 18.72 -30.48
CA ALA A 332 -2.63 17.95 -31.10
C ALA A 332 -2.42 16.57 -30.43
N GLN A 333 -2.82 16.40 -29.18
CA GLN A 333 -2.67 15.16 -28.40
C GLN A 333 -3.85 14.20 -28.51
N ASP A 334 -4.98 14.61 -29.11
CA ASP A 334 -6.21 13.80 -29.24
C ASP A 334 -6.62 13.11 -27.93
N PRO A 335 -6.99 13.89 -26.88
CA PRO A 335 -7.10 13.40 -25.52
C PRO A 335 -8.18 12.32 -25.43
N ILE A 336 -7.83 11.28 -24.67
CA ILE A 336 -8.66 10.13 -24.37
C ILE A 336 -9.96 10.61 -23.70
N ARG A 337 -11.06 10.73 -24.45
CA ARG A 337 -12.39 11.06 -23.92
C ARG A 337 -13.15 9.79 -23.61
N LEU A 338 -13.52 9.60 -22.35
CA LEU A 338 -14.31 8.46 -21.91
C LEU A 338 -15.66 8.46 -22.65
N ARG A 339 -15.87 7.47 -23.51
CA ARG A 339 -17.11 7.36 -24.29
C ARG A 339 -18.24 6.84 -23.40
N ASN A 340 -19.45 7.33 -23.66
CA ASN A 340 -20.63 6.87 -22.97
C ASN A 340 -21.11 5.53 -23.59
N VAL A 341 -20.47 4.45 -23.18
CA VAL A 341 -20.78 3.09 -23.63
C VAL A 341 -21.45 2.28 -22.53
N ARG A 342 -22.42 1.45 -22.89
CA ARG A 342 -23.15 0.56 -21.97
C ARG A 342 -22.85 -0.89 -22.27
N LEU A 343 -22.41 -1.65 -21.27
CA LEU A 343 -22.25 -3.10 -21.37
C LEU A 343 -23.63 -3.79 -21.36
N THR A 344 -23.95 -4.51 -22.43
CA THR A 344 -25.26 -5.19 -22.60
C THR A 344 -25.16 -6.71 -22.54
N GLY A 345 -23.99 -7.26 -22.84
CA GLY A 345 -23.76 -8.69 -22.88
C GLY A 345 -22.32 -9.05 -22.57
N LEU A 346 -22.13 -10.20 -21.92
CA LEU A 346 -20.81 -10.76 -21.65
C LEU A 346 -20.87 -12.29 -21.81
N HIS A 347 -19.94 -12.85 -22.56
CA HIS A 347 -19.82 -14.28 -22.82
C HIS A 347 -18.38 -14.75 -22.55
N LEU A 348 -18.24 -15.75 -21.69
CA LEU A 348 -16.97 -16.36 -21.31
C LEU A 348 -16.98 -17.81 -21.79
N LYS A 349 -15.95 -18.21 -22.51
CA LYS A 349 -15.72 -19.61 -22.90
C LYS A 349 -14.34 -20.05 -22.41
N ASN A 350 -14.29 -21.11 -21.61
CA ASN A 350 -13.07 -21.65 -21.00
C ASN A 350 -12.20 -20.61 -20.28
N PHE A 351 -12.81 -19.60 -19.68
CA PHE A 351 -12.11 -18.51 -18.98
C PHE A 351 -12.12 -18.73 -17.47
N CYS A 352 -10.94 -18.85 -16.86
CA CYS A 352 -10.73 -19.20 -15.45
C CYS A 352 -11.54 -20.45 -15.04
N CYS A 353 -12.58 -20.27 -14.21
CA CYS A 353 -13.43 -21.35 -13.75
C CYS A 353 -14.70 -21.55 -14.58
N PHE A 354 -14.93 -20.78 -15.66
CA PHE A 354 -16.13 -20.85 -16.48
C PHE A 354 -15.87 -21.63 -17.78
N GLU A 355 -16.71 -22.63 -18.06
CA GLU A 355 -16.64 -23.43 -19.29
C GLU A 355 -17.37 -22.73 -20.45
N ASP A 356 -18.63 -22.35 -20.24
CA ASP A 356 -19.42 -21.51 -21.13
C ASP A 356 -20.44 -20.73 -20.28
N GLN A 357 -20.23 -19.43 -20.09
CA GLN A 357 -21.09 -18.57 -19.27
C GLN A 357 -21.51 -17.34 -20.06
N ARG A 358 -22.82 -17.17 -20.24
CA ARG A 358 -23.43 -16.00 -20.88
C ARG A 358 -24.16 -15.15 -19.84
N LEU A 359 -24.03 -13.84 -19.96
CA LEU A 359 -24.69 -12.85 -19.13
C LEU A 359 -25.34 -11.80 -20.04
N SER A 360 -26.62 -11.53 -19.82
CA SER A 360 -27.30 -10.36 -20.38
C SER A 360 -27.41 -9.33 -19.27
N ILE A 361 -26.86 -8.14 -19.50
CA ILE A 361 -26.73 -7.09 -18.50
C ILE A 361 -27.74 -6.00 -18.82
N GLN A 362 -28.66 -5.80 -17.88
CA GLN A 362 -29.67 -4.74 -17.92
C GLN A 362 -29.24 -3.61 -16.99
N GLU A 363 -29.77 -2.42 -17.23
CA GLU A 363 -29.56 -1.27 -16.35
C GLU A 363 -30.06 -1.55 -14.94
N GLY A 364 -29.27 -1.14 -13.94
CA GLY A 364 -29.62 -1.28 -12.53
C GLY A 364 -28.52 -1.88 -11.69
N LEU A 365 -28.86 -2.19 -10.44
CA LEU A 365 -27.96 -2.79 -9.46
C LEU A 365 -28.07 -4.32 -9.50
N TRP A 366 -26.94 -4.98 -9.75
CA TRP A 366 -26.84 -6.44 -9.77
C TRP A 366 -26.07 -6.96 -8.57
N LEU A 367 -26.62 -7.96 -7.89
CA LEU A 367 -25.94 -8.71 -6.82
C LEU A 367 -25.49 -10.06 -7.37
N ILE A 368 -24.17 -10.28 -7.39
CA ILE A 368 -23.57 -11.56 -7.80
C ILE A 368 -23.17 -12.34 -6.55
N LEU A 369 -23.90 -13.43 -6.28
CA LEU A 369 -23.57 -14.37 -5.21
C LEU A 369 -22.86 -15.60 -5.80
N GLY A 370 -21.94 -16.16 -5.03
CA GLY A 370 -21.19 -17.36 -5.42
C GLY A 370 -21.27 -18.41 -4.33
N HIS A 371 -21.48 -19.66 -4.74
CA HIS A 371 -21.42 -20.84 -3.86
C HIS A 371 -20.30 -21.75 -4.36
N GLY A 372 -19.23 -21.85 -3.57
CA GLY A 372 -18.15 -22.80 -3.83
C GLY A 372 -18.56 -24.22 -3.43
N ARG A 373 -17.87 -25.22 -3.99
CA ARG A 373 -18.05 -26.63 -3.59
C ARG A 373 -17.54 -26.89 -2.17
N ASP A 374 -16.38 -26.30 -1.83
CA ASP A 374 -15.62 -26.64 -0.62
C ASP A 374 -15.43 -25.45 0.34
N TYR A 375 -15.86 -24.22 -0.03
CA TYR A 375 -15.70 -23.00 0.77
C TYR A 375 -16.91 -22.05 0.65
N PRO A 376 -17.24 -21.27 1.69
CA PRO A 376 -18.26 -20.24 1.63
C PRO A 376 -17.79 -19.04 0.78
N SER A 377 -18.39 -18.88 -0.40
CA SER A 377 -18.33 -17.73 -1.31
C SER A 377 -16.97 -17.35 -1.93
N ASN A 378 -15.87 -17.31 -1.18
CA ASN A 378 -14.55 -16.95 -1.71
C ASN A 378 -14.01 -18.07 -2.61
N GLY A 379 -13.47 -17.70 -3.78
CA GLY A 379 -13.03 -18.66 -4.81
C GLY A 379 -14.11 -19.16 -5.77
N ALA A 380 -15.39 -18.77 -5.60
CA ALA A 380 -16.49 -19.19 -6.49
C ALA A 380 -16.50 -18.51 -7.88
N GLY A 381 -15.44 -17.80 -8.28
CA GLY A 381 -15.35 -17.15 -9.59
C GLY A 381 -16.07 -15.81 -9.74
N LYS A 382 -16.59 -15.20 -8.67
CA LYS A 382 -17.36 -13.93 -8.73
C LYS A 382 -16.59 -12.79 -9.42
N SER A 383 -15.35 -12.54 -8.99
CA SER A 383 -14.49 -11.51 -9.59
C SER A 383 -14.08 -11.87 -11.02
N SER A 384 -13.90 -13.16 -11.29
CA SER A 384 -13.57 -13.69 -12.63
C SER A 384 -14.71 -13.51 -13.64
N LEU A 385 -15.96 -13.52 -13.16
CA LEU A 385 -17.15 -13.47 -14.01
C LEU A 385 -17.30 -12.16 -14.77
N VAL A 386 -17.01 -11.02 -14.13
CA VAL A 386 -17.23 -9.69 -14.72
C VAL A 386 -15.94 -8.88 -14.74
N GLY A 387 -15.34 -8.64 -13.57
CA GLY A 387 -14.18 -7.74 -13.44
C GLY A 387 -12.96 -8.21 -14.22
N GLU A 388 -12.46 -9.41 -13.95
CA GLU A 388 -11.27 -9.92 -14.63
C GLU A 388 -11.53 -10.24 -16.10
N ALA A 389 -12.73 -10.71 -16.45
CA ALA A 389 -13.11 -10.98 -17.83
C ALA A 389 -13.07 -9.71 -18.69
N LEU A 390 -13.69 -8.62 -18.22
CA LEU A 390 -13.66 -7.34 -18.93
C LEU A 390 -12.25 -6.74 -18.97
N TYR A 391 -11.51 -6.78 -17.85
CA TYR A 391 -10.15 -6.24 -17.81
C TYR A 391 -9.22 -6.98 -18.78
N TRP A 392 -9.31 -8.31 -18.83
CA TRP A 392 -8.56 -9.12 -19.78
C TRP A 392 -9.00 -8.89 -21.22
N LEU A 393 -10.31 -8.80 -21.49
CA LEU A 393 -10.84 -8.48 -22.82
C LEU A 393 -10.27 -7.16 -23.35
N LEU A 394 -10.25 -6.12 -22.51
CA LEU A 394 -9.80 -4.80 -22.92
C LEU A 394 -8.27 -4.71 -23.03
N PHE A 395 -7.51 -5.34 -22.13
CA PHE A 395 -6.08 -5.07 -21.99
C PHE A 395 -5.14 -6.27 -22.16
N GLY A 396 -5.67 -7.48 -22.30
CA GLY A 396 -4.90 -8.71 -22.52
C GLY A 396 -4.21 -9.29 -21.29
N ARG A 397 -4.47 -8.73 -20.10
CA ARG A 397 -3.96 -9.21 -18.80
C ARG A 397 -5.04 -9.06 -17.74
N THR A 398 -4.94 -9.80 -16.64
CA THR A 398 -5.84 -9.64 -15.48
C THR A 398 -5.35 -8.54 -14.54
N THR A 399 -6.17 -8.11 -13.59
CA THR A 399 -5.77 -7.10 -12.60
C THR A 399 -4.66 -7.59 -11.66
N LYS A 400 -4.52 -8.92 -11.55
CA LYS A 400 -3.49 -9.61 -10.77
C LYS A 400 -2.21 -9.91 -11.56
N GLY A 401 -2.13 -9.45 -12.82
CA GLY A 401 -0.95 -9.64 -13.65
C GLY A 401 -0.74 -11.07 -14.16
N LEU A 402 -1.78 -11.92 -14.11
CA LEU A 402 -1.72 -13.28 -14.67
C LEU A 402 -1.47 -13.22 -16.17
N SER A 403 -0.65 -14.14 -16.67
CA SER A 403 -0.32 -14.24 -18.09
C SER A 403 -1.50 -14.74 -18.92
N ALA A 404 -1.41 -14.65 -20.24
CA ALA A 404 -2.47 -15.08 -21.15
C ALA A 404 -2.76 -16.59 -21.06
N ASP A 405 -1.81 -17.41 -20.60
CA ASP A 405 -2.02 -18.86 -20.47
C ASP A 405 -2.69 -19.21 -19.12
N ASP A 406 -2.48 -18.38 -18.10
CA ASP A 406 -3.01 -18.59 -16.75
C ASP A 406 -4.53 -18.37 -16.64
N VAL A 407 -5.14 -17.74 -17.65
CA VAL A 407 -6.60 -17.52 -17.70
C VAL A 407 -7.36 -18.64 -18.39
N ILE A 408 -6.67 -19.60 -19.02
CA ILE A 408 -7.31 -20.75 -19.68
C ILE A 408 -7.81 -21.73 -18.60
N ARG A 409 -9.08 -22.12 -18.70
CA ARG A 409 -9.68 -23.12 -17.79
C ARG A 409 -8.90 -24.43 -17.86
N TRP A 410 -8.67 -25.02 -16.69
CA TRP A 410 -7.94 -26.28 -16.58
C TRP A 410 -8.61 -27.38 -17.43
N GLY A 411 -7.81 -28.04 -18.26
CA GLY A 411 -8.28 -29.07 -19.20
C GLY A 411 -8.71 -28.54 -20.57
N ALA A 412 -8.74 -27.22 -20.78
CA ALA A 412 -8.92 -26.60 -22.09
C ALA A 412 -7.58 -26.15 -22.69
N THR A 413 -7.55 -25.97 -24.01
CA THR A 413 -6.37 -25.47 -24.75
C THR A 413 -6.54 -24.03 -25.24
N GLU A 414 -7.75 -23.49 -25.13
CA GLU A 414 -8.11 -22.15 -25.58
C GLU A 414 -9.19 -21.54 -24.70
N CYS A 415 -9.25 -20.20 -24.67
CA CYS A 415 -10.30 -19.42 -24.02
C CYS A 415 -10.71 -18.21 -24.86
N GLU A 416 -11.92 -17.73 -24.61
CA GLU A 416 -12.50 -16.57 -25.30
C GLU A 416 -13.36 -15.75 -24.33
N VAL A 417 -13.28 -14.44 -24.43
CA VAL A 417 -14.21 -13.51 -23.79
C VAL A 417 -14.77 -12.59 -24.86
N THR A 418 -16.09 -12.45 -24.88
CA THR A 418 -16.82 -11.54 -25.77
C THR A 418 -17.67 -10.59 -24.94
N ALA A 419 -17.55 -9.29 -25.17
CA ALA A 419 -18.45 -8.28 -24.60
C ALA A 419 -19.20 -7.54 -25.71
N GLU A 420 -20.44 -7.20 -25.40
CA GLU A 420 -21.30 -6.38 -26.24
C GLU A 420 -21.50 -5.03 -25.57
N LEU A 421 -21.11 -3.97 -26.26
CA LEU A 421 -21.28 -2.60 -25.82
C LEU A 421 -22.30 -1.89 -26.73
N LEU A 422 -23.10 -1.00 -26.15
CA LEU A 422 -24.00 -0.11 -26.86
C LEU A 422 -23.55 1.33 -26.65
N GLU A 423 -23.29 2.03 -27.74
CA GLU A 423 -23.02 3.46 -27.79
C GLU A 423 -24.13 4.11 -28.62
N ASP A 424 -25.07 4.79 -27.97
CA ASP A 424 -26.29 5.30 -28.60
C ASP A 424 -27.06 4.20 -29.39
N SER A 425 -26.99 4.22 -30.72
CA SER A 425 -27.58 3.21 -31.63
C SER A 425 -26.57 2.25 -32.25
N THR A 426 -25.29 2.38 -31.90
CA THR A 426 -24.19 1.59 -32.43
C THR A 426 -23.82 0.48 -31.45
N ARG A 427 -23.77 -0.76 -31.93
CA ARG A 427 -23.35 -1.93 -31.18
C ARG A 427 -21.88 -2.23 -31.48
N LEU A 428 -21.08 -2.45 -30.44
CA LEU A 428 -19.72 -2.96 -30.56
C LEU A 428 -19.65 -4.35 -29.95
N THR A 429 -19.28 -5.34 -30.75
CA THR A 429 -18.97 -6.69 -30.29
C THR A 429 -17.45 -6.84 -30.25
N ILE A 430 -16.90 -6.99 -29.04
CA ILE A 430 -15.47 -7.09 -28.79
C ILE A 430 -15.19 -8.52 -28.35
N THR A 431 -14.33 -9.23 -29.09
CA THR A 431 -13.96 -10.61 -28.77
C THR A 431 -12.44 -10.71 -28.66
N ARG A 432 -11.96 -11.20 -27.51
CA ARG A 432 -10.56 -11.57 -27.31
C ARG A 432 -10.47 -13.08 -27.14
N HIS A 433 -9.61 -13.70 -27.94
CA HIS A 433 -9.35 -15.14 -27.91
C HIS A 433 -7.88 -15.41 -27.64
N ARG A 434 -7.62 -16.50 -26.93
CA ARG A 434 -6.30 -17.07 -26.71
C ARG A 434 -6.37 -18.58 -26.92
N GLY A 435 -5.51 -19.11 -27.79
CA GLY A 435 -5.38 -20.55 -28.01
C GLY A 435 -3.99 -20.93 -28.56
N PRO A 436 -3.81 -22.19 -28.98
CA PRO A 436 -2.53 -22.68 -29.50
C PRO A 436 -2.10 -21.97 -30.78
N GLU A 437 -3.06 -21.51 -31.57
CA GLU A 437 -2.85 -20.80 -32.83
C GLU A 437 -2.48 -19.31 -32.64
N GLY A 438 -2.57 -18.79 -31.41
CA GLY A 438 -2.17 -17.42 -31.10
C GLY A 438 -3.13 -16.69 -30.16
N HIS A 439 -3.13 -15.37 -30.22
CA HIS A 439 -4.07 -14.51 -29.52
C HIS A 439 -4.65 -13.53 -30.54
N THR A 440 -5.94 -13.24 -30.42
CA THR A 440 -6.65 -12.32 -31.32
C THR A 440 -7.53 -11.36 -30.53
N LEU A 441 -7.77 -10.18 -31.11
CA LEU A 441 -8.75 -9.21 -30.64
C LEU A 441 -9.53 -8.73 -31.86
N THR A 442 -10.82 -9.03 -31.92
CA THR A 442 -11.72 -8.61 -33.01
C THR A 442 -12.76 -7.65 -32.46
N ILE A 443 -13.08 -6.64 -33.26
CA ILE A 443 -14.06 -5.60 -32.91
C ILE A 443 -14.96 -5.42 -34.11
N LEU A 444 -16.22 -5.79 -33.95
CA LEU A 444 -17.27 -5.60 -34.93
C LEU A 444 -18.15 -4.45 -34.47
N GLN A 445 -18.25 -3.40 -35.28
CA GLN A 445 -19.09 -2.26 -35.04
C GLN A 445 -20.29 -2.30 -35.99
N GLU A 446 -21.49 -2.28 -35.44
CA GLU A 446 -22.74 -2.39 -36.20
C GLU A 446 -23.65 -1.22 -35.87
N ASP A 447 -24.14 -0.54 -36.90
CA ASP A 447 -25.20 0.46 -36.80
C ASP A 447 -26.39 0.07 -37.70
N ALA A 448 -27.36 0.96 -37.88
CA ALA A 448 -28.56 0.67 -38.67
C ALA A 448 -28.27 0.47 -40.18
N GLU A 449 -27.11 0.92 -40.67
CA GLU A 449 -26.80 1.02 -42.10
C GLU A 449 -25.58 0.17 -42.50
N GLN A 450 -24.65 -0.09 -41.57
CA GLN A 450 -23.34 -0.66 -41.85
C GLN A 450 -22.87 -1.61 -40.74
N SER A 451 -22.04 -2.57 -41.14
CA SER A 451 -21.28 -3.48 -40.26
C SER A 451 -19.81 -3.38 -40.64
N ILE A 452 -18.99 -2.87 -39.71
CA ILE A 452 -17.59 -2.53 -39.93
C ILE A 452 -16.73 -3.40 -39.00
N LEU A 453 -15.89 -4.24 -39.58
CA LEU A 453 -14.83 -4.93 -38.85
C LEU A 453 -13.61 -4.01 -38.76
N TRP A 454 -13.10 -3.79 -37.54
CA TRP A 454 -11.90 -2.98 -37.37
C TRP A 454 -10.66 -3.72 -37.87
N GLU A 455 -9.75 -2.97 -38.50
CA GLU A 455 -8.44 -3.46 -38.94
C GLU A 455 -7.30 -2.86 -38.09
N ALA A 456 -6.28 -3.68 -37.83
CA ALA A 456 -5.01 -3.33 -37.18
C ALA A 456 -3.92 -4.36 -37.56
N THR A 457 -2.64 -3.98 -37.51
CA THR A 457 -1.51 -4.87 -37.88
C THR A 457 -1.11 -5.86 -36.78
N SER A 458 -1.55 -5.63 -35.53
CA SER A 458 -1.29 -6.50 -34.39
C SER A 458 -2.37 -6.39 -33.32
N VAL A 459 -2.43 -7.36 -32.40
CA VAL A 459 -3.33 -7.30 -31.24
C VAL A 459 -3.00 -6.14 -30.30
N ASN A 460 -1.72 -5.78 -30.17
CA ASN A 460 -1.32 -4.61 -29.37
C ASN A 460 -1.79 -3.31 -29.99
N GLU A 461 -1.70 -3.17 -31.32
CA GLU A 461 -2.24 -2.02 -32.03
C GLU A 461 -3.77 -1.97 -31.89
N MET A 462 -4.46 -3.10 -32.09
CA MET A 462 -5.91 -3.18 -31.89
C MET A 462 -6.31 -2.83 -30.45
N THR A 463 -5.56 -3.30 -29.45
CA THR A 463 -5.78 -2.99 -28.03
C THR A 463 -5.61 -1.50 -27.75
N THR A 464 -4.62 -0.87 -28.36
CA THR A 464 -4.37 0.57 -28.25
C THR A 464 -5.50 1.36 -28.91
N LYS A 465 -5.92 0.95 -30.11
CA LYS A 465 -7.05 1.53 -30.85
C LYS A 465 -8.36 1.43 -30.07
N LEU A 466 -8.63 0.27 -29.46
CA LEU A 466 -9.80 0.05 -28.60
C LEU A 466 -9.77 0.93 -27.35
N SER A 467 -8.62 0.98 -26.67
CA SER A 467 -8.45 1.77 -25.45
C SER A 467 -8.62 3.26 -25.74
N HIS A 468 -8.07 3.74 -26.85
CA HIS A 468 -8.21 5.11 -27.32
C HIS A 468 -9.65 5.42 -27.74
N TYR A 469 -10.30 4.52 -28.49
CA TYR A 469 -11.71 4.66 -28.87
C TYR A 469 -12.60 4.79 -27.64
N LEU A 470 -12.55 3.84 -26.70
CA LEU A 470 -13.40 3.84 -25.51
C LEU A 470 -13.08 4.98 -24.54
N GLY A 471 -11.88 5.56 -24.66
CA GLY A 471 -11.41 6.54 -23.71
C GLY A 471 -11.03 5.93 -22.35
N VAL A 472 -10.60 4.67 -22.32
CA VAL A 472 -10.37 3.93 -21.09
C VAL A 472 -8.96 3.35 -21.07
N THR A 473 -8.15 3.82 -20.13
CA THR A 473 -6.85 3.21 -19.79
C THR A 473 -7.02 2.16 -18.70
N GLN A 474 -5.98 1.36 -18.48
CA GLN A 474 -5.94 0.39 -17.39
C GLN A 474 -6.13 1.02 -16.00
N GLU A 475 -5.55 2.21 -15.82
CA GLU A 475 -5.68 2.96 -14.57
C GLU A 475 -7.10 3.50 -14.39
N ILE A 476 -7.68 4.08 -15.44
CA ILE A 476 -9.07 4.57 -15.46
C ILE A 476 -10.04 3.43 -15.15
N PHE A 477 -9.92 2.29 -15.83
CA PHE A 477 -10.82 1.15 -15.60
C PHE A 477 -10.74 0.64 -14.17
N ARG A 478 -9.52 0.52 -13.61
CA ARG A 478 -9.31 0.06 -12.24
C ARG A 478 -9.83 1.04 -11.18
N ASN A 479 -9.81 2.33 -11.48
CA ASN A 479 -10.21 3.36 -10.53
C ASN A 479 -11.71 3.71 -10.63
N LEU A 480 -12.37 3.43 -11.76
CA LEU A 480 -13.76 3.85 -12.01
C LEU A 480 -14.74 2.73 -12.38
N ALA A 481 -14.27 1.66 -13.03
CA ALA A 481 -15.14 0.61 -13.55
C ALA A 481 -15.07 -0.70 -12.74
N TYR A 482 -13.94 -1.00 -12.10
CA TYR A 482 -13.76 -2.22 -11.31
C TYR A 482 -13.03 -1.99 -9.99
N PHE A 483 -13.78 -2.04 -8.90
CA PHE A 483 -13.27 -1.93 -7.53
C PHE A 483 -13.04 -3.34 -6.94
N SER A 484 -11.81 -3.84 -6.99
CA SER A 484 -11.47 -5.11 -6.31
C SER A 484 -11.46 -4.95 -4.78
N GLN A 485 -11.63 -6.04 -4.02
CA GLN A 485 -11.67 -6.01 -2.55
C GLN A 485 -10.45 -5.34 -1.90
N GLU A 486 -9.25 -5.57 -2.45
CA GLU A 486 -8.00 -4.95 -1.95
C GLU A 486 -7.90 -3.45 -2.31
N LYS A 487 -8.66 -2.99 -3.32
CA LYS A 487 -8.52 -1.65 -3.92
C LYS A 487 -9.73 -0.75 -3.73
N LEU A 488 -10.81 -1.23 -3.09
CA LEU A 488 -11.91 -0.39 -2.57
C LEU A 488 -11.37 0.74 -1.68
N MET A 489 -10.19 0.54 -1.09
CA MET A 489 -9.43 1.50 -0.32
C MET A 489 -8.62 2.50 -1.17
N LEU A 490 -8.33 2.28 -2.46
CA LEU A 490 -7.40 3.16 -3.20
C LEU A 490 -7.99 4.53 -3.57
N PHE A 491 -9.24 4.63 -4.05
CA PHE A 491 -9.85 5.95 -4.30
C PHE A 491 -10.41 6.58 -3.01
N SER A 492 -10.94 5.76 -2.11
CA SER A 492 -11.49 6.19 -0.83
C SER A 492 -10.41 6.59 0.18
N ALA A 493 -9.21 6.02 0.10
CA ALA A 493 -8.03 6.42 0.88
C ALA A 493 -7.03 7.30 0.11
N ALA A 494 -7.22 7.50 -1.20
CA ALA A 494 -6.45 8.50 -1.95
C ALA A 494 -6.65 9.88 -1.32
N THR A 495 -5.54 10.58 -1.14
CA THR A 495 -5.52 11.98 -0.73
C THR A 495 -6.26 12.85 -1.75
N ASP A 496 -6.70 14.03 -1.35
CA ASP A 496 -7.38 14.95 -2.26
C ASP A 496 -6.49 15.35 -3.46
N GLY A 497 -5.16 15.30 -3.31
CA GLY A 497 -4.21 15.49 -4.40
C GLY A 497 -4.21 14.33 -5.39
N GLU A 498 -4.17 13.09 -4.91
CA GLU A 498 -4.22 11.89 -5.75
C GLU A 498 -5.56 11.75 -6.49
N ARG A 499 -6.68 12.04 -5.81
CA ARG A 499 -8.01 12.10 -6.45
C ARG A 499 -8.04 13.16 -7.55
N LYS A 500 -7.47 14.34 -7.29
CA LYS A 500 -7.36 15.42 -8.28
C LYS A 500 -6.48 15.01 -9.46
N ASN A 501 -5.39 14.29 -9.25
CA ASN A 501 -4.52 13.81 -10.34
C ASN A 501 -5.23 12.76 -11.19
N VAL A 502 -5.88 11.77 -10.58
CA VAL A 502 -6.69 10.78 -11.32
C VAL A 502 -7.80 11.46 -12.12
N LEU A 503 -8.47 12.46 -11.55
CA LEU A 503 -9.46 13.26 -12.27
C LEU A 503 -8.81 14.11 -13.37
N ALA A 504 -7.67 14.77 -13.09
CA ALA A 504 -6.94 15.62 -14.03
C ALA A 504 -6.45 14.84 -15.25
N ASP A 505 -5.98 13.61 -15.07
CA ASP A 505 -5.61 12.70 -16.15
C ASP A 505 -6.84 12.30 -16.98
N LEU A 506 -7.98 12.06 -16.32
CA LEU A 506 -9.26 11.74 -16.99
C LEU A 506 -9.76 12.88 -17.89
N ILE A 507 -9.48 14.13 -17.54
CA ILE A 507 -9.83 15.31 -18.34
C ILE A 507 -8.65 15.86 -19.17
N GLY A 508 -7.51 15.17 -19.20
CA GLY A 508 -6.34 15.49 -20.03
C GLY A 508 -5.55 16.72 -19.59
N LEU A 509 -5.64 17.15 -18.32
CA LEU A 509 -4.98 18.38 -17.86
C LEU A 509 -3.45 18.34 -17.82
N GLY A 510 -2.82 17.16 -17.95
CA GLY A 510 -1.36 17.02 -17.99
C GLY A 510 -0.69 17.86 -19.08
N ALA A 511 -1.35 18.05 -20.23
CA ALA A 511 -0.86 18.90 -21.32
C ALA A 511 -0.67 20.37 -20.91
N TYR A 512 -1.47 20.88 -19.97
CA TYR A 512 -1.29 22.22 -19.43
C TYR A 512 -0.08 22.30 -18.50
N GLN A 513 0.20 21.24 -17.72
CA GLN A 513 1.39 21.19 -16.86
C GLN A 513 2.68 21.14 -17.69
N ASP A 514 2.69 20.36 -18.77
CA ASP A 514 3.82 20.30 -19.72
C ASP A 514 4.06 21.65 -20.41
N ALA A 515 2.99 22.37 -20.78
CA ALA A 515 3.06 23.72 -21.31
C ALA A 515 3.58 24.77 -20.30
N SER A 516 3.54 24.48 -18.99
CA SER A 516 4.10 25.36 -17.95
C SER A 516 5.61 25.23 -17.80
N GLY A 517 6.17 24.09 -18.22
CA GLY A 517 7.59 23.76 -18.08
C GLY A 517 8.44 24.05 -19.32
N ALA A 518 7.81 24.36 -20.46
CA ALA A 518 8.44 24.82 -21.69
C ALA A 518 8.42 26.35 -21.77
#